data_AF-A0A2G6YV59-F1
#
_entry.id   AF-A0A2G6YV59-F1
#
_cell.length_a   1.000
_cell.length_b   1.000
_cell.length_c   1.000
_cell.angle_alpha   90.00
_cell.angle_beta   90.00
_cell.angle_gamma   90.00
#
_symmetry.space_group_name_H-M   'P 1'
#
loop_
_entity.id
_entity.type
_entity.pdbx_description
1 polymer ?
#
loop_
_entity_poly.entity_id
_entity_poly.type
_entity_poly.pdbx_seq_one_letter_code
_entity_poly.pdbx_strand_id
1 'polypeptide(L)'
;MSQRPLALHPLTLSISLALMTGLTPSLARSAETPAPESWQQCAATTSNTDRLACFDAWALKQNPQTPPPATTWIAPVASAQDPAAQAPPSNAAPVIAVTETGLALTPTNGGCRDPRYSEMSRYFELEPGSDCGTFNFRGYRPMSVSVAVGDEVNQQPYSPSRGLATEQPYQKHEMRLQLSARTKIASGLLTGPTSTGKDSLWFGYSQQSYWQLFNSDISRPFRTTDHEPEVFYVYPTDAKLPFGWRWRYSGIGLVHQSNGQSNPLSRSWNRWYLMTGAELGNRWQVNAKIWKRIKESALEDDNPYIQDYIGRGEIKLGWNVNQQNYLSVTARGSLGQGKGSGRVEWLRTLGEGWNGGKSNLRLHVQLFSGYGDSLIDYNKKRTVLSVGLSLLDF
;
A
#
# COMPACT_ATOMS: atom_id res chain seq x y z
N MET A 1 32.13 71.53 -5.70
CA MET A 1 31.97 70.29 -4.91
C MET A 1 30.47 70.06 -4.72
N SER A 2 30.00 68.89 -5.19
CA SER A 2 28.72 68.20 -4.94
C SER A 2 27.44 69.01 -4.68
N GLN A 3 26.41 68.79 -5.52
CA GLN A 3 25.11 68.24 -5.09
C GLN A 3 24.17 68.07 -6.32
N ARG A 4 23.46 66.94 -6.38
CA ARG A 4 22.31 66.66 -7.27
C ARG A 4 21.05 67.39 -6.73
N PRO A 5 19.96 67.58 -7.52
CA PRO A 5 18.86 66.59 -7.52
C PRO A 5 17.99 66.46 -8.81
N LEU A 6 17.18 65.38 -8.82
CA LEU A 6 15.83 65.09 -9.40
C LEU A 6 15.32 65.82 -10.67
N ALA A 7 14.91 65.17 -11.78
CA ALA A 7 13.83 64.19 -12.07
C ALA A 7 12.45 64.82 -12.47
N LEU A 8 11.94 64.47 -13.67
CA LEU A 8 10.54 64.06 -14.01
C LEU A 8 10.22 64.17 -15.53
N HIS A 9 9.42 63.23 -16.03
CA HIS A 9 8.97 63.02 -17.44
C HIS A 9 7.91 64.03 -17.93
N PRO A 10 7.46 64.00 -19.21
CA PRO A 10 6.28 63.17 -19.56
C PRO A 10 6.17 62.64 -21.03
N LEU A 11 5.11 61.83 -21.19
CA LEU A 11 4.44 61.21 -22.36
C LEU A 11 4.41 61.99 -23.70
N THR A 12 4.23 61.27 -24.83
CA THR A 12 2.97 61.29 -25.65
C THR A 12 3.00 60.37 -26.90
N LEU A 13 1.94 59.55 -27.02
CA LEU A 13 1.01 59.32 -28.15
C LEU A 13 1.50 59.37 -29.62
N SER A 14 1.20 58.33 -30.42
CA SER A 14 0.85 58.34 -31.88
C SER A 14 0.83 56.90 -32.44
N ILE A 15 0.12 56.43 -33.48
CA ILE A 15 -0.94 56.89 -34.40
C ILE A 15 -1.46 55.63 -35.13
N SER A 16 -2.69 55.75 -35.60
CA SER A 16 -3.56 54.88 -36.38
C SER A 16 -3.10 54.54 -37.83
N LEU A 17 -3.74 53.49 -38.38
CA LEU A 17 -4.42 53.41 -39.70
C LEU A 17 -3.67 53.05 -41.01
N ALA A 18 -4.39 52.25 -41.82
CA ALA A 18 -4.41 52.17 -43.31
C ALA A 18 -3.31 51.32 -43.99
N LEU A 19 -3.50 50.61 -45.12
CA LEU A 19 -4.61 50.35 -46.05
C LEU A 19 -4.17 49.20 -47.02
N MET A 20 -5.11 48.31 -47.37
CA MET A 20 -5.43 47.78 -48.73
C MET A 20 -4.46 47.00 -49.65
N THR A 21 -5.12 46.14 -50.43
CA THR A 21 -4.71 45.38 -51.65
C THR A 21 -3.83 44.15 -51.37
N GLY A 22 -4.06 42.96 -51.89
CA GLY A 22 -4.81 42.46 -53.04
C GLY A 22 -3.96 41.33 -53.65
N LEU A 23 -4.60 40.31 -54.24
CA LEU A 23 -4.06 39.21 -55.08
C LEU A 23 -4.32 37.81 -54.51
N THR A 24 -5.30 37.15 -55.12
CA THR A 24 -5.45 35.70 -55.13
C THR A 24 -4.49 35.10 -56.15
N PRO A 25 -3.75 34.05 -55.78
CA PRO A 25 -3.47 32.96 -56.71
C PRO A 25 -3.98 31.63 -56.15
N SER A 26 -4.65 30.87 -57.01
CA SER A 26 -5.14 29.54 -56.74
C SER A 26 -4.05 28.48 -56.93
N LEU A 27 -4.05 27.49 -56.02
CA LEU A 27 -3.58 26.10 -56.14
C LEU A 27 -2.09 25.78 -55.93
N ALA A 28 -1.82 25.16 -54.77
CA ALA A 28 -1.13 23.88 -54.70
C ALA A 28 -1.76 23.06 -53.56
N ARG A 29 -2.56 22.04 -53.90
CA ARG A 29 -3.08 21.06 -52.94
C ARG A 29 -1.95 20.05 -52.69
N SER A 30 -1.18 20.24 -51.63
CA SER A 30 -0.37 19.14 -51.09
C SER A 30 -1.33 18.03 -50.68
N ALA A 31 -1.10 16.82 -51.18
CA ALA A 31 -1.81 15.63 -50.72
C ALA A 31 -1.47 15.42 -49.23
N GLU A 32 -2.40 15.76 -48.36
CA GLU A 32 -2.32 15.50 -46.94
C GLU A 32 -2.65 14.02 -46.73
N THR A 33 -1.65 13.27 -46.26
CA THR A 33 -1.83 11.90 -45.76
C THR A 33 -2.92 11.91 -44.68
N PRO A 34 -3.90 10.97 -44.70
CA PRO A 34 -4.94 10.94 -43.68
C PRO A 34 -4.31 10.72 -42.30
N ALA A 35 -4.72 11.53 -41.31
CA ALA A 35 -4.20 11.48 -39.96
C ALA A 35 -4.47 10.12 -39.28
N PRO A 36 -3.51 9.56 -38.53
CA PRO A 36 -3.77 8.44 -37.64
C PRO A 36 -4.81 8.85 -36.59
N GLU A 37 -5.67 7.92 -36.19
CA GLU A 37 -6.81 8.16 -35.32
C GLU A 37 -6.39 8.93 -34.05
N SER A 38 -6.98 10.10 -33.87
CA SER A 38 -6.52 11.16 -32.96
C SER A 38 -6.50 10.79 -31.46
N TRP A 39 -7.10 9.67 -31.07
CA TRP A 39 -7.05 9.16 -29.69
C TRP A 39 -5.69 8.53 -29.34
N GLN A 40 -4.97 7.97 -30.31
CA GLN A 40 -3.65 7.34 -30.11
C GLN A 40 -2.60 8.37 -29.67
N GLN A 41 -2.73 9.61 -30.14
CA GLN A 41 -1.88 10.73 -29.73
C GLN A 41 -2.15 11.12 -28.27
N CYS A 42 -3.42 11.11 -27.83
CA CYS A 42 -3.76 11.33 -26.43
C CYS A 42 -3.20 10.22 -25.52
N ALA A 43 -3.25 8.97 -25.97
CA ALA A 43 -2.70 7.83 -25.23
C ALA A 43 -1.18 7.91 -25.02
N ALA A 44 -0.45 8.58 -25.91
CA ALA A 44 1.00 8.76 -25.83
C ALA A 44 1.45 9.86 -24.83
N THR A 45 0.51 10.66 -24.30
CA THR A 45 0.82 11.74 -23.34
C THR A 45 1.09 11.17 -21.94
N THR A 46 2.20 11.59 -21.33
CA THR A 46 2.67 11.10 -20.01
C THR A 46 2.08 11.84 -18.82
N SER A 47 1.65 13.08 -19.02
CA SER A 47 0.95 13.90 -18.02
C SER A 47 -0.53 13.52 -17.96
N ASN A 48 -1.02 13.15 -16.77
CA ASN A 48 -2.41 12.73 -16.59
C ASN A 48 -3.41 13.84 -16.93
N THR A 49 -3.09 15.09 -16.58
CA THR A 49 -3.96 16.25 -16.83
C THR A 49 -4.05 16.56 -18.32
N ASP A 50 -2.91 16.56 -19.01
CA ASP A 50 -2.84 16.87 -20.45
C ASP A 50 -3.44 15.74 -21.28
N ARG A 51 -3.28 14.49 -20.82
CA ARG A 51 -3.91 13.33 -21.43
C ARG A 51 -5.44 13.41 -21.34
N LEU A 52 -5.98 13.74 -20.17
CA LEU A 52 -7.43 13.90 -19.99
C LEU A 52 -7.98 15.00 -20.90
N ALA A 53 -7.36 16.18 -20.89
CA ALA A 53 -7.75 17.29 -21.75
C ALA A 53 -7.71 16.92 -23.26
N CYS A 54 -6.72 16.13 -23.67
CA CYS A 54 -6.62 15.62 -25.04
C CYS A 54 -7.79 14.68 -25.39
N PHE A 55 -8.11 13.72 -24.51
CA PHE A 55 -9.24 12.80 -24.73
C PHE A 55 -10.58 13.52 -24.72
N ASP A 56 -10.77 14.53 -23.86
CA ASP A 56 -11.98 15.35 -23.84
C ASP A 56 -12.14 16.15 -25.14
N ALA A 57 -11.05 16.77 -25.62
CA ALA A 57 -11.05 17.49 -26.90
C ALA A 57 -11.27 16.56 -28.10
N TRP A 58 -10.77 15.33 -28.03
CA TRP A 58 -11.01 14.29 -29.01
C TRP A 58 -12.48 13.85 -29.02
N ALA A 59 -13.06 13.57 -27.85
CA ALA A 59 -14.44 13.14 -27.69
C ALA A 59 -15.44 14.19 -28.20
N LEU A 60 -15.19 15.47 -27.91
CA LEU A 60 -15.96 16.60 -28.41
C LEU A 60 -15.96 16.70 -29.95
N LYS A 61 -14.88 16.27 -30.61
CA LYS A 61 -14.78 16.21 -32.07
C LYS A 61 -15.50 15.01 -32.69
N GLN A 62 -15.56 13.88 -31.98
CA GLN A 62 -16.22 12.66 -32.48
C GLN A 62 -17.74 12.76 -32.38
N ASN A 63 -18.25 13.38 -31.32
CA ASN A 63 -19.67 13.63 -31.17
C ASN A 63 -19.84 14.94 -30.40
N PRO A 64 -20.12 16.07 -31.08
CA PRO A 64 -20.35 17.36 -30.43
C PRO A 64 -21.70 17.32 -29.71
N GLN A 65 -21.76 16.60 -28.59
CA GLN A 65 -22.81 16.74 -27.62
C GLN A 65 -22.48 18.02 -26.85
N THR A 66 -23.33 19.03 -27.00
CA THR A 66 -23.30 20.20 -26.12
C THR A 66 -23.41 19.70 -24.68
N PRO A 67 -22.40 19.90 -23.81
CA PRO A 67 -22.58 19.60 -22.41
C PRO A 67 -23.75 20.45 -21.89
N PRO A 68 -24.71 19.89 -21.13
CA PRO A 68 -25.72 20.70 -20.51
C PRO A 68 -25.03 21.77 -19.65
N PRO A 69 -25.51 23.03 -19.68
CA PRO A 69 -24.88 24.11 -18.91
C PRO A 69 -24.79 23.72 -17.43
N ALA A 70 -23.65 24.01 -16.80
CA ALA A 70 -23.34 23.64 -15.42
C ALA A 70 -24.29 24.23 -14.35
N THR A 71 -25.28 25.02 -14.76
CA THR A 71 -26.28 25.66 -13.90
C THR A 71 -27.54 24.83 -13.66
N THR A 72 -27.71 23.68 -14.33
CA THR A 72 -28.87 22.78 -14.10
C THR A 72 -28.53 21.49 -13.34
N TRP A 73 -27.33 21.37 -12.78
CA TRP A 73 -27.05 20.27 -11.86
C TRP A 73 -27.68 20.54 -10.49
N ILE A 74 -28.91 20.06 -10.32
CA ILE A 74 -29.55 19.89 -9.02
C ILE A 74 -29.42 18.40 -8.68
N ALA A 75 -28.81 18.09 -7.54
CA ALA A 75 -28.77 16.73 -7.03
C ALA A 75 -30.21 16.19 -6.91
N PRO A 76 -30.55 15.02 -7.48
CA PRO A 76 -31.89 14.47 -7.30
C PRO A 76 -32.06 14.09 -5.82
N VAL A 77 -33.02 14.74 -5.17
CA VAL A 77 -33.61 14.24 -3.92
C VAL A 77 -34.32 12.93 -4.23
N ALA A 78 -34.03 11.92 -3.41
CA ALA A 78 -34.66 10.62 -3.47
C ALA A 78 -36.18 10.73 -3.61
N SER A 79 -36.73 10.08 -4.63
CA SER A 79 -38.14 9.72 -4.66
C SER A 79 -38.28 8.38 -5.36
N ALA A 80 -38.83 7.44 -4.59
CA ALA A 80 -39.18 6.11 -5.02
C ALA A 80 -40.35 6.13 -6.02
N GLN A 81 -40.47 5.02 -6.77
CA GLN A 81 -41.60 4.50 -7.55
C GLN A 81 -41.55 4.64 -9.10
N ASP A 82 -41.07 3.54 -9.72
CA ASP A 82 -41.58 2.76 -10.88
C ASP A 82 -41.84 3.40 -12.28
N PRO A 83 -41.98 2.61 -13.39
CA PRO A 83 -41.50 1.25 -13.71
C PRO A 83 -40.82 1.11 -15.11
N ALA A 84 -40.15 -0.04 -15.31
CA ALA A 84 -39.80 -0.73 -16.57
C ALA A 84 -39.61 0.05 -17.90
N ALA A 85 -38.37 0.08 -18.40
CA ALA A 85 -38.07 0.22 -19.82
C ALA A 85 -36.98 -0.78 -20.26
N GLN A 86 -37.29 -1.58 -21.28
CA GLN A 86 -36.52 -2.68 -21.82
C GLN A 86 -35.26 -2.20 -22.56
N ALA A 87 -34.11 -2.85 -22.31
CA ALA A 87 -32.90 -2.68 -23.11
C ALA A 87 -32.87 -3.71 -24.27
N PRO A 88 -32.49 -3.34 -25.50
CA PRO A 88 -32.26 -4.30 -26.58
C PRO A 88 -30.92 -5.04 -26.40
N PRO A 89 -30.78 -6.28 -26.90
CA PRO A 89 -29.58 -7.09 -26.72
C PRO A 89 -28.47 -6.65 -27.70
N SER A 90 -27.27 -6.36 -27.20
CA SER A 90 -26.08 -6.23 -28.06
C SER A 90 -25.40 -7.58 -28.23
N ASN A 91 -25.52 -8.14 -29.44
CA ASN A 91 -24.65 -9.19 -29.92
C ASN A 91 -23.35 -8.54 -30.42
N ALA A 92 -22.25 -8.70 -29.67
CA ALA A 92 -20.90 -8.48 -30.20
C ALA A 92 -19.99 -9.63 -29.75
N ALA A 93 -19.52 -10.39 -30.75
CA ALA A 93 -18.60 -11.51 -30.58
C ALA A 93 -17.21 -11.05 -30.08
N PRO A 94 -16.42 -11.92 -29.42
CA PRO A 94 -15.13 -11.54 -28.86
C PRO A 94 -14.09 -11.36 -29.97
N VAL A 95 -13.47 -10.18 -30.02
CA VAL A 95 -12.34 -9.91 -30.91
C VAL A 95 -11.07 -10.50 -30.29
N ILE A 96 -10.46 -11.45 -30.99
CA ILE A 96 -9.17 -12.05 -30.64
C ILE A 96 -8.06 -11.03 -30.94
N ALA A 97 -7.30 -10.64 -29.92
CA ALA A 97 -6.15 -9.76 -30.08
C ALA A 97 -4.94 -10.54 -30.62
N VAL A 98 -4.39 -10.05 -31.73
CA VAL A 98 -3.16 -10.53 -32.36
C VAL A 98 -1.94 -10.04 -31.57
N THR A 99 -0.99 -10.93 -31.34
CA THR A 99 0.32 -10.66 -30.74
C THR A 99 1.29 -10.09 -31.78
N GLU A 100 1.75 -8.86 -31.59
CA GLU A 100 2.98 -8.37 -32.21
C GLU A 100 3.86 -7.62 -31.19
N THR A 101 5.16 -7.83 -31.37
CA THR A 101 6.29 -7.45 -30.54
C THR A 101 6.64 -5.97 -30.63
N GLY A 102 6.94 -5.35 -29.48
CA GLY A 102 7.75 -4.12 -29.41
C GLY A 102 7.00 -2.90 -28.87
N LEU A 103 7.30 -2.57 -27.61
CA LEU A 103 7.07 -1.28 -26.94
C LEU A 103 5.67 -0.66 -27.08
N ALA A 104 4.76 -1.10 -26.21
CA ALA A 104 3.70 -0.25 -25.71
C ALA A 104 3.86 -0.13 -24.19
N LEU A 105 4.15 1.09 -23.72
CA LEU A 105 3.79 1.50 -22.36
C LEU A 105 2.28 1.38 -22.26
N THR A 106 1.79 0.18 -21.92
CA THR A 106 0.36 -0.05 -21.71
C THR A 106 -0.12 0.95 -20.66
N PRO A 107 -1.12 1.81 -20.96
CA PRO A 107 -1.67 2.72 -19.98
C PRO A 107 -2.16 1.89 -18.79
N THR A 108 -1.56 2.08 -17.62
CA THR A 108 -2.00 1.39 -16.41
C THR A 108 -3.27 2.08 -15.93
N ASN A 109 -4.43 1.62 -16.40
CA ASN A 109 -5.74 2.00 -15.87
C ASN A 109 -5.95 1.48 -14.41
N GLY A 110 -4.92 1.55 -13.55
CA GLY A 110 -4.98 1.08 -12.17
C GLY A 110 -3.63 0.96 -11.42
N GLY A 111 -2.48 0.87 -12.09
CA GLY A 111 -1.17 0.71 -11.43
C GLY A 111 -1.14 -0.45 -10.43
N CYS A 112 -0.69 -0.20 -9.20
CA CYS A 112 -0.75 -1.13 -8.07
C CYS A 112 -2.18 -1.55 -7.64
N ARG A 113 -3.24 -1.03 -8.27
CA ARG A 113 -4.64 -1.45 -8.09
C ARG A 113 -5.22 -2.19 -9.29
N ASP A 114 -4.44 -2.40 -10.36
CA ASP A 114 -4.92 -3.07 -11.57
C ASP A 114 -5.08 -4.59 -11.34
N PRO A 115 -6.31 -5.12 -11.35
CA PRO A 115 -6.59 -6.51 -10.96
C PRO A 115 -6.06 -7.55 -11.95
N ARG A 116 -5.56 -7.14 -13.11
CA ARG A 116 -4.89 -8.03 -14.07
C ARG A 116 -3.56 -8.57 -13.52
N TYR A 117 -2.94 -7.83 -12.59
CA TYR A 117 -1.74 -8.25 -11.89
C TYR A 117 -2.09 -9.01 -10.61
N SER A 118 -1.26 -10.00 -10.25
CA SER A 118 -1.45 -10.75 -9.01
C SER A 118 -1.31 -9.87 -7.78
N GLU A 119 -1.92 -10.29 -6.67
CA GLU A 119 -1.87 -9.54 -5.41
C GLU A 119 -0.43 -9.28 -4.95
N MET A 120 0.48 -10.25 -5.12
CA MET A 120 1.88 -10.07 -4.74
C MET A 120 2.60 -9.09 -5.66
N SER A 121 2.28 -9.12 -6.96
CA SER A 121 2.80 -8.16 -7.94
C SER A 121 2.34 -6.75 -7.63
N ARG A 122 1.05 -6.56 -7.31
CA ARG A 122 0.49 -5.26 -6.91
C ARG A 122 1.06 -4.78 -5.58
N TYR A 123 1.22 -5.69 -4.63
CA TYR A 123 1.71 -5.37 -3.30
C TYR A 123 3.17 -4.91 -3.34
N PHE A 124 4.07 -5.59 -4.04
CA PHE A 124 5.48 -5.16 -4.13
C PHE A 124 5.81 -4.35 -5.39
N GLU A 125 4.82 -4.12 -6.25
CA GLU A 125 4.94 -3.40 -7.52
C GLU A 125 6.04 -3.98 -8.40
N LEU A 126 5.98 -5.30 -8.57
CA LEU A 126 7.03 -6.16 -9.14
C LEU A 126 7.18 -6.04 -10.65
N GLU A 127 6.23 -5.38 -11.32
CA GLU A 127 6.16 -5.26 -12.78
C GLU A 127 5.85 -3.80 -13.16
N PRO A 128 6.32 -3.29 -14.30
CA PRO A 128 6.09 -1.90 -14.72
C PRO A 128 4.61 -1.49 -14.69
N GLY A 129 3.70 -2.40 -15.05
CA GLY A 129 2.27 -2.10 -15.05
C GLY A 129 1.58 -2.13 -13.69
N SER A 130 2.27 -2.63 -12.66
CA SER A 130 1.82 -2.63 -11.26
C SER A 130 2.41 -1.49 -10.43
N ASP A 131 3.15 -0.56 -11.06
CA ASP A 131 3.82 0.55 -10.38
C ASP A 131 2.86 1.71 -10.09
N CYS A 132 2.88 2.22 -8.86
CA CYS A 132 2.16 3.40 -8.37
C CYS A 132 3.10 4.58 -8.05
N GLY A 133 4.36 4.52 -8.49
CA GLY A 133 5.33 5.60 -8.35
C GLY A 133 5.93 5.73 -6.95
N THR A 134 6.91 6.61 -6.81
CA THR A 134 7.61 6.84 -5.54
C THR A 134 6.85 7.83 -4.64
N PHE A 135 7.18 7.81 -3.35
CA PHE A 135 6.72 8.79 -2.34
C PHE A 135 5.20 8.84 -2.07
N ASN A 136 4.42 7.87 -2.55
CA ASN A 136 3.03 7.66 -2.15
C ASN A 136 2.91 6.69 -0.97
N PHE A 137 2.09 7.03 0.03
CA PHE A 137 1.76 6.09 1.11
C PHE A 137 0.87 4.96 0.60
N ARG A 138 1.23 3.73 0.97
CA ARG A 138 0.39 2.54 0.82
C ARG A 138 0.19 1.87 2.16
N GLY A 139 -0.91 1.11 2.29
CA GLY A 139 -1.04 0.12 3.35
C GLY A 139 0.12 -0.88 3.30
N TYR A 140 0.56 -1.34 4.47
CA TYR A 140 1.62 -2.34 4.58
C TYR A 140 1.13 -3.58 5.32
N ARG A 141 0.96 -3.52 6.64
CA ARG A 141 0.20 -4.52 7.42
C ARG A 141 -1.25 -4.05 7.59
N PRO A 142 -2.21 -4.94 7.97
CA PRO A 142 -3.58 -4.53 8.27
C PRO A 142 -3.60 -3.37 9.28
N MET A 143 -4.26 -2.27 8.91
CA MET A 143 -4.44 -1.12 9.80
C MET A 143 -5.74 -1.32 10.56
N SER A 144 -5.68 -1.65 11.85
CA SER A 144 -6.85 -2.13 12.58
C SER A 144 -7.02 -1.51 13.96
N VAL A 145 -8.27 -1.48 14.40
CA VAL A 145 -8.68 -1.20 15.78
C VAL A 145 -9.54 -2.37 16.23
N SER A 146 -9.17 -2.98 17.36
CA SER A 146 -9.81 -4.19 17.85
C SER A 146 -9.89 -4.21 19.37
N VAL A 147 -10.85 -4.96 19.90
CA VAL A 147 -10.83 -5.39 21.30
C VAL A 147 -10.04 -6.69 21.35
N ALA A 148 -9.03 -6.75 22.21
CA ALA A 148 -8.17 -7.90 22.43
C ALA A 148 -8.39 -8.46 23.84
N VAL A 149 -8.57 -9.77 23.96
CA VAL A 149 -8.73 -10.47 25.23
C VAL A 149 -7.69 -11.59 25.31
N GLY A 150 -6.82 -11.49 26.32
CA GLY A 150 -5.79 -12.48 26.62
C GLY A 150 -6.22 -13.50 27.68
N ASP A 151 -5.63 -14.69 27.65
CA ASP A 151 -5.65 -15.64 28.78
C ASP A 151 -4.88 -15.11 29.99
N GLU A 152 -3.83 -14.34 29.76
CA GLU A 152 -3.04 -13.63 30.76
C GLU A 152 -2.58 -12.24 30.27
N VAL A 153 -2.18 -11.39 31.22
CA VAL A 153 -1.53 -10.10 30.97
C VAL A 153 -0.30 -9.97 31.86
N ASN A 154 0.79 -9.47 31.30
CA ASN A 154 2.04 -9.29 32.02
C ASN A 154 1.99 -8.02 32.88
N GLN A 155 1.70 -8.20 34.16
CA GLN A 155 1.60 -7.10 35.13
C GLN A 155 2.97 -6.62 35.63
N GLN A 156 4.00 -7.45 35.51
CA GLN A 156 5.35 -7.13 35.95
C GLN A 156 6.40 -7.67 34.97
N PRO A 157 6.63 -6.98 33.83
CA PRO A 157 7.59 -7.44 32.84
C PRO A 157 9.01 -7.58 33.39
N TYR A 158 9.73 -8.59 32.90
CA TYR A 158 11.12 -8.89 33.28
C TYR A 158 12.02 -8.96 32.04
N SER A 159 13.27 -8.50 32.15
CA SER A 159 14.35 -8.93 31.26
C SER A 159 15.64 -9.19 32.04
N PRO A 160 16.54 -10.07 31.54
CA PRO A 160 17.79 -10.38 32.24
C PRO A 160 18.67 -9.17 32.55
N SER A 161 18.71 -8.19 31.64
CA SER A 161 19.56 -6.99 31.77
C SER A 161 18.87 -5.82 32.46
N ARG A 162 17.53 -5.80 32.55
CA ARG A 162 16.77 -4.69 33.15
C ARG A 162 16.07 -5.03 34.47
N GLY A 163 15.99 -6.32 34.82
CA GLY A 163 15.30 -6.77 36.03
C GLY A 163 13.78 -6.72 35.90
N LEU A 164 13.10 -6.76 37.05
CA LEU A 164 11.64 -6.63 37.14
C LEU A 164 11.24 -5.16 37.03
N ALA A 165 10.17 -4.89 36.29
CA ALA A 165 9.50 -3.60 36.34
C ALA A 165 8.65 -3.44 37.61
N THR A 166 8.16 -2.22 37.85
CA THR A 166 7.10 -1.98 38.83
C THR A 166 5.84 -2.70 38.38
N GLU A 167 5.23 -3.45 39.28
CA GLU A 167 3.96 -4.13 39.01
C GLU A 167 2.85 -3.11 38.77
N GLN A 168 1.99 -3.39 37.79
CA GLN A 168 0.82 -2.58 37.45
C GLN A 168 -0.40 -3.50 37.32
N PRO A 169 -1.58 -3.11 37.84
CA PRO A 169 -2.78 -3.94 37.81
C PRO A 169 -3.47 -3.91 36.44
N TYR A 170 -2.74 -4.33 35.40
CA TYR A 170 -3.26 -4.42 34.04
C TYR A 170 -4.36 -5.49 33.94
N GLN A 171 -5.36 -5.20 33.13
CA GLN A 171 -6.46 -6.11 32.80
C GLN A 171 -6.16 -6.90 31.54
N LYS A 172 -6.78 -8.09 31.41
CA LYS A 172 -6.61 -9.01 30.27
C LYS A 172 -7.32 -8.54 29.00
N HIS A 173 -8.26 -7.61 29.10
CA HIS A 173 -8.98 -7.05 27.97
C HIS A 173 -8.48 -5.64 27.68
N GLU A 174 -8.09 -5.41 26.43
CA GLU A 174 -7.40 -4.20 25.98
C GLU A 174 -7.97 -3.76 24.63
N MET A 175 -7.85 -2.48 24.32
CA MET A 175 -7.98 -2.02 22.94
C MET A 175 -6.63 -2.20 22.25
N ARG A 176 -6.61 -2.90 21.11
CA ARG A 176 -5.42 -3.08 20.28
C ARG A 176 -5.54 -2.24 19.03
N LEU A 177 -4.53 -1.41 18.78
CA LEU A 177 -4.41 -0.61 17.57
C LEU A 177 -3.21 -1.10 16.76
N GLN A 178 -3.38 -1.19 15.44
CA GLN A 178 -2.30 -1.47 14.50
C GLN A 178 -2.32 -0.43 13.40
N LEU A 179 -1.21 0.26 13.21
CA LEU A 179 -1.00 1.23 12.12
C LEU A 179 0.20 0.76 11.32
N SER A 180 0.09 0.76 9.99
CA SER A 180 1.18 0.28 9.17
C SER A 180 1.11 0.84 7.76
N ALA A 181 2.14 1.57 7.40
CA ALA A 181 2.26 2.21 6.11
C ALA A 181 3.65 1.98 5.52
N ARG A 182 3.74 2.09 4.21
CA ARG A 182 5.01 2.07 3.48
C ARG A 182 4.98 3.03 2.32
N THR A 183 6.17 3.37 1.85
CA THR A 183 6.36 4.18 0.66
C THR A 183 7.51 3.65 -0.16
N LYS A 184 7.34 3.65 -1.49
CA LYS A 184 8.41 3.31 -2.42
C LYS A 184 9.33 4.51 -2.53
N ILE A 185 10.62 4.32 -2.24
CA ILE A 185 11.64 5.36 -2.27
C ILE A 185 12.29 5.43 -3.65
N ALA A 186 12.58 4.27 -4.25
CA ALA A 186 13.17 4.17 -5.57
C ALA A 186 12.75 2.86 -6.26
N SER A 187 12.94 2.79 -7.57
CA SER A 187 12.70 1.58 -8.37
C SER A 187 13.50 1.58 -9.66
N GLY A 188 13.70 0.40 -10.24
CA GLY A 188 14.53 0.27 -11.44
C GLY A 188 16.01 0.50 -11.16
N LEU A 189 16.49 0.11 -9.97
CA LEU A 189 17.90 0.30 -9.58
C LEU A 189 18.78 -0.76 -10.24
N LEU A 190 18.30 -2.00 -10.28
CA LEU A 190 18.96 -3.14 -10.93
C LEU A 190 18.20 -3.63 -12.17
N THR A 191 16.87 -3.44 -12.22
CA THR A 191 16.08 -3.78 -13.41
C THR A 191 16.12 -2.63 -14.39
N GLY A 192 16.56 -2.90 -15.62
CA GLY A 192 16.66 -1.88 -16.67
C GLY A 192 15.29 -1.47 -17.23
N PRO A 193 15.22 -0.39 -18.03
CA PRO A 193 13.96 0.15 -18.57
C PRO A 193 13.15 -0.84 -19.44
N THR A 194 13.81 -1.86 -20.00
CA THR A 194 13.21 -2.87 -20.87
C THR A 194 12.85 -4.16 -20.12
N SER A 195 13.11 -4.23 -18.81
CA SER A 195 12.80 -5.39 -17.98
C SER A 195 11.29 -5.57 -17.81
N THR A 196 10.83 -6.83 -17.84
CA THR A 196 9.44 -7.19 -17.51
C THR A 196 9.16 -7.08 -16.02
N GLY A 197 10.20 -7.17 -15.18
CA GLY A 197 10.13 -6.93 -13.74
C GLY A 197 10.66 -5.55 -13.35
N LYS A 198 10.17 -5.01 -12.24
CA LYS A 198 10.60 -3.76 -11.63
C LYS A 198 11.02 -3.96 -10.18
N ASP A 199 12.32 -3.80 -9.91
CA ASP A 199 12.85 -3.81 -8.54
C ASP A 199 12.57 -2.49 -7.82
N SER A 200 12.58 -2.53 -6.49
CA SER A 200 12.21 -1.35 -5.70
C SER A 200 12.82 -1.32 -4.30
N LEU A 201 13.13 -0.11 -3.84
CA LEU A 201 13.53 0.21 -2.48
C LEU A 201 12.34 0.84 -1.75
N TRP A 202 12.09 0.39 -0.52
CA TRP A 202 10.95 0.78 0.28
C TRP A 202 11.37 1.23 1.67
N PHE A 203 10.63 2.18 2.20
CA PHE A 203 10.58 2.47 3.63
C PHE A 203 9.22 2.04 4.18
N GLY A 204 9.22 1.33 5.29
CA GLY A 204 8.02 0.88 6.00
C GLY A 204 8.05 1.33 7.45
N TYR A 205 6.87 1.59 8.01
CA TYR A 205 6.68 1.82 9.43
C TYR A 205 5.45 1.06 9.90
N SER A 206 5.62 0.22 10.92
CA SER A 206 4.51 -0.44 11.60
C SER A 206 4.52 -0.10 13.07
N GLN A 207 3.33 0.12 13.63
CA GLN A 207 3.12 0.37 15.04
C GLN A 207 2.01 -0.55 15.55
N GLN A 208 2.21 -1.13 16.73
CA GLN A 208 1.19 -1.91 17.43
C GLN A 208 1.08 -1.43 18.87
N SER A 209 -0.13 -1.09 19.31
CA SER A 209 -0.37 -0.59 20.67
C SER A 209 -1.40 -1.45 21.39
N TYR A 210 -1.15 -1.75 22.66
CA TYR A 210 -2.11 -2.31 23.61
C TYR A 210 -2.49 -1.24 24.63
N TRP A 211 -3.77 -0.85 24.60
CA TRP A 211 -4.33 0.23 25.42
C TRP A 211 -5.26 -0.36 26.48
N GLN A 212 -5.01 -0.04 27.74
CA GLN A 212 -5.87 -0.37 28.87
C GLN A 212 -7.12 0.53 28.90
N LEU A 213 -7.76 0.76 27.75
CA LEU A 213 -8.92 1.63 27.58
C LEU A 213 -10.04 1.34 28.59
N PHE A 214 -10.21 0.08 28.97
CA PHE A 214 -11.26 -0.39 29.87
C PHE A 214 -10.89 -0.31 31.35
N ASN A 215 -9.63 -0.03 31.67
CA ASN A 215 -9.11 -0.04 33.04
C ASN A 215 -9.14 1.36 33.65
N SER A 216 -10.29 1.76 34.20
CA SER A 216 -10.47 3.05 34.88
C SER A 216 -9.57 3.22 36.10
N ASP A 217 -9.24 2.13 36.79
CA ASP A 217 -8.59 2.16 38.10
C ASP A 217 -7.15 2.69 38.05
N ILE A 218 -6.52 2.63 36.87
CA ILE A 218 -5.17 3.17 36.61
C ILE A 218 -5.16 4.28 35.55
N SER A 219 -6.30 4.94 35.31
CA SER A 219 -6.43 6.03 34.33
C SER A 219 -6.21 5.61 32.87
N ARG A 220 -6.52 4.36 32.52
CA ARG A 220 -6.56 3.84 31.14
C ARG A 220 -5.27 4.09 30.33
N PRO A 221 -4.08 3.66 30.80
CA PRO A 221 -2.82 3.92 30.12
C PRO A 221 -2.61 2.99 28.93
N PHE A 222 -1.76 3.39 27.98
CA PHE A 222 -1.16 2.41 27.07
C PHE A 222 -0.23 1.49 27.86
N ARG A 223 -0.44 0.17 27.77
CA ARG A 223 0.45 -0.81 28.40
C ARG A 223 1.75 -0.94 27.62
N THR A 224 1.67 -0.97 26.29
CA THR A 224 2.85 -1.00 25.41
C THR A 224 2.50 -0.49 24.03
N THR A 225 3.48 0.11 23.36
CA THR A 225 3.43 0.45 21.94
C THR A 225 4.75 0.01 21.32
N ASP A 226 4.70 -0.86 20.33
CA ASP A 226 5.88 -1.30 19.59
C ASP A 226 5.96 -0.51 18.28
N HIS A 227 7.13 0.07 18.01
CA HIS A 227 7.50 0.82 16.81
C HIS A 227 8.46 -0.02 15.97
N GLU A 228 8.14 -0.24 14.70
CA GLU A 228 8.89 -1.10 13.78
C GLU A 228 9.13 -0.40 12.43
N PRO A 229 10.08 0.56 12.36
CA PRO A 229 10.56 1.09 11.09
C PRO A 229 11.49 0.11 10.38
N GLU A 230 11.39 0.04 9.05
CA GLU A 230 12.26 -0.76 8.21
C GLU A 230 12.56 -0.11 6.86
N VAL A 231 13.73 -0.45 6.32
CA VAL A 231 14.11 -0.18 4.93
C VAL A 231 14.38 -1.52 4.27
N PHE A 232 13.78 -1.76 3.11
CA PHE A 232 13.94 -3.03 2.43
C PHE A 232 13.92 -2.88 0.91
N TYR A 233 14.68 -3.74 0.28
CA TYR A 233 14.80 -3.84 -1.16
C TYR A 233 14.12 -5.12 -1.65
N VAL A 234 13.39 -5.01 -2.75
CA VAL A 234 12.63 -6.10 -3.37
C VAL A 234 13.05 -6.24 -4.82
N TYR A 235 13.44 -7.46 -5.18
CA TYR A 235 13.79 -7.85 -6.54
C TYR A 235 12.74 -8.81 -7.10
N PRO A 236 12.22 -8.59 -8.32
CA PRO A 236 11.27 -9.48 -8.98
C PRO A 236 11.99 -10.73 -9.47
N THR A 237 11.79 -11.88 -8.82
CA THR A 237 12.49 -13.14 -9.16
C THR A 237 11.73 -14.00 -10.18
N ASP A 238 10.47 -13.68 -10.46
CA ASP A 238 9.49 -14.43 -11.28
C ASP A 238 9.96 -15.78 -11.89
N ALA A 239 9.80 -16.86 -11.14
CA ALA A 239 10.16 -18.21 -11.57
C ALA A 239 9.01 -19.20 -11.37
N LYS A 240 8.82 -20.12 -12.32
CA LYS A 240 7.85 -21.21 -12.20
C LYS A 240 8.37 -22.27 -11.22
N LEU A 241 7.51 -22.67 -10.30
CA LEU A 241 7.74 -23.75 -9.32
C LEU A 241 6.80 -24.94 -9.62
N PRO A 242 7.05 -26.12 -9.04
CA PRO A 242 6.16 -27.28 -9.18
C PRO A 242 4.70 -26.98 -8.80
N PHE A 243 3.78 -27.77 -9.34
CA PHE A 243 2.33 -27.68 -9.04
C PHE A 243 1.67 -26.33 -9.38
N GLY A 244 2.27 -25.57 -10.31
CA GLY A 244 1.72 -24.30 -10.79
C GLY A 244 2.04 -23.09 -9.91
N TRP A 245 2.85 -23.27 -8.86
CA TRP A 245 3.33 -22.16 -8.05
C TRP A 245 4.25 -21.24 -8.84
N ARG A 246 4.27 -19.96 -8.48
CA ARG A 246 5.21 -18.96 -9.01
C ARG A 246 5.95 -18.32 -7.84
N TRP A 247 7.26 -18.37 -7.88
CA TRP A 247 8.11 -17.53 -7.04
C TRP A 247 8.07 -16.11 -7.59
N ARG A 248 7.66 -15.12 -6.81
CA ARG A 248 7.42 -13.75 -7.31
C ARG A 248 8.51 -12.77 -6.95
N TYR A 249 9.05 -12.84 -5.73
CA TYR A 249 10.07 -11.89 -5.29
C TYR A 249 11.07 -12.48 -4.32
N SER A 250 12.23 -11.84 -4.27
CA SER A 250 13.23 -11.97 -3.21
C SER A 250 13.57 -10.58 -2.68
N GLY A 251 13.97 -10.49 -1.42
CA GLY A 251 14.29 -9.20 -0.83
C GLY A 251 15.21 -9.31 0.38
N ILE A 252 15.76 -8.18 0.73
CA ILE A 252 16.60 -7.98 1.92
C ILE A 252 16.16 -6.70 2.62
N GLY A 253 16.22 -6.67 3.93
CA GLY A 253 15.89 -5.47 4.68
C GLY A 253 16.63 -5.36 6.01
N LEU A 254 16.57 -4.15 6.53
CA LEU A 254 17.00 -3.77 7.87
C LEU A 254 15.77 -3.27 8.63
N VAL A 255 15.56 -3.81 9.82
CA VAL A 255 14.44 -3.43 10.69
C VAL A 255 14.94 -3.13 12.09
N HIS A 256 14.50 -2.00 12.62
CA HIS A 256 14.55 -1.69 14.04
C HIS A 256 13.19 -1.98 14.65
N GLN A 257 13.14 -2.54 15.85
CA GLN A 257 11.90 -2.66 16.60
C GLN A 257 12.17 -2.30 18.06
N SER A 258 11.40 -1.36 18.60
CA SER A 258 11.48 -0.97 20.01
C SER A 258 10.11 -0.60 20.56
N ASN A 259 9.96 -0.61 21.88
CA ASN A 259 8.71 -0.19 22.53
C ASN A 259 8.71 1.28 23.00
N GLY A 260 9.80 2.02 22.74
CA GLY A 260 9.94 3.43 23.11
C GLY A 260 9.89 3.72 24.62
N GLN A 261 10.08 2.71 25.48
CA GLN A 261 10.01 2.85 26.93
C GLN A 261 11.38 3.08 27.55
N SER A 262 11.41 3.73 28.72
CA SER A 262 12.61 3.81 29.57
C SER A 262 12.84 2.52 30.36
N ASN A 263 14.05 2.36 30.90
CA ASN A 263 14.34 1.27 31.84
C ASN A 263 13.44 1.34 33.08
N PRO A 264 12.99 0.20 33.63
CA PRO A 264 13.30 -1.18 33.23
C PRO A 264 12.37 -1.77 32.14
N LEU A 265 11.42 -0.99 31.61
CA LEU A 265 10.46 -1.42 30.60
C LEU A 265 11.02 -1.40 29.17
N SER A 266 12.17 -0.76 28.92
CA SER A 266 12.80 -0.68 27.60
C SER A 266 12.95 -2.06 26.97
N ARG A 267 12.50 -2.22 25.73
CA ARG A 267 12.72 -3.39 24.88
C ARG A 267 13.07 -2.91 23.48
N SER A 268 14.13 -3.46 22.91
CA SER A 268 14.59 -3.11 21.58
C SER A 268 15.46 -4.20 20.97
N TRP A 269 15.50 -4.23 19.65
CA TRP A 269 16.41 -5.07 18.88
C TRP A 269 16.45 -4.64 17.41
N ASN A 270 17.59 -4.91 16.78
CA ASN A 270 17.85 -4.61 15.38
C ASN A 270 18.09 -5.90 14.58
N ARG A 271 17.60 -5.99 13.34
CA ARG A 271 17.72 -7.20 12.52
C ARG A 271 17.99 -6.89 11.06
N TRP A 272 18.91 -7.64 10.46
CA TRP A 272 18.90 -7.88 9.02
C TRP A 272 17.96 -9.03 8.72
N TYR A 273 17.22 -8.97 7.61
CA TYR A 273 16.39 -10.08 7.18
C TYR A 273 16.46 -10.31 5.67
N LEU A 274 16.25 -11.55 5.28
CA LEU A 274 15.94 -11.94 3.91
C LEU A 274 14.46 -12.30 3.85
N MET A 275 13.82 -11.96 2.75
CA MET A 275 12.42 -12.27 2.53
C MET A 275 12.16 -12.77 1.11
N THR A 276 11.10 -13.55 0.96
CA THR A 276 10.68 -14.09 -0.33
C THR A 276 9.19 -14.39 -0.30
N GLY A 277 8.58 -14.47 -1.48
CA GLY A 277 7.18 -14.86 -1.59
C GLY A 277 6.85 -15.58 -2.89
N ALA A 278 5.95 -16.55 -2.77
CA ALA A 278 5.42 -17.33 -3.88
C ALA A 278 3.90 -17.37 -3.84
N GLU A 279 3.28 -17.56 -5.00
CA GLU A 279 1.82 -17.60 -5.14
C GLU A 279 1.35 -18.74 -6.02
N LEU A 280 0.09 -19.16 -5.82
CA LEU A 280 -0.64 -20.06 -6.70
C LEU A 280 -1.88 -19.34 -7.21
N GLY A 281 -1.75 -18.72 -8.39
CA GLY A 281 -2.72 -17.76 -8.90
C GLY A 281 -3.00 -16.65 -7.89
N ASN A 282 -4.25 -16.22 -7.81
CA ASN A 282 -4.70 -15.25 -6.80
C ASN A 282 -5.28 -15.92 -5.54
N ARG A 283 -5.16 -17.25 -5.40
CA ARG A 283 -5.82 -17.99 -4.31
C ARG A 283 -4.90 -18.17 -3.10
N TRP A 284 -3.65 -18.54 -3.32
CA TRP A 284 -2.71 -18.83 -2.24
C TRP A 284 -1.45 -17.99 -2.35
N GLN A 285 -0.94 -17.56 -1.21
CA GLN A 285 0.32 -16.84 -1.10
C GLN A 285 1.12 -17.40 0.07
N VAL A 286 2.40 -17.62 -0.14
CA VAL A 286 3.36 -17.96 0.90
C VAL A 286 4.38 -16.84 0.94
N ASN A 287 4.57 -16.26 2.12
CA ASN A 287 5.63 -15.31 2.38
C ASN A 287 6.54 -15.89 3.47
N ALA A 288 7.85 -15.76 3.30
CA ALA A 288 8.81 -16.22 4.28
C ALA A 288 9.81 -15.10 4.58
N LYS A 289 10.20 -14.99 5.85
CA LYS A 289 11.31 -14.15 6.31
C LYS A 289 12.24 -14.97 7.18
N ILE A 290 13.54 -14.77 7.01
CA ILE A 290 14.56 -15.21 7.96
C ILE A 290 15.37 -14.00 8.38
N TRP A 291 15.80 -13.93 9.63
CA TRP A 291 16.53 -12.79 10.13
C TRP A 291 17.69 -13.17 11.04
N LYS A 292 18.65 -12.25 11.09
CA LYS A 292 19.77 -12.26 11.99
C LYS A 292 19.73 -11.02 12.84
N ARG A 293 19.68 -11.22 14.17
CA ARG A 293 19.81 -10.12 15.14
C ARG A 293 21.19 -9.47 14.99
N ILE A 294 21.20 -8.14 14.95
CA ILE A 294 22.41 -7.32 15.04
C ILE A 294 22.80 -7.26 16.52
N LYS A 295 24.06 -7.55 16.82
CA LYS A 295 24.55 -7.61 18.20
C LYS A 295 24.61 -6.21 18.81
N GLU A 296 24.21 -6.12 20.06
CA GLU A 296 24.28 -4.92 20.90
C GLU A 296 25.25 -5.19 22.06
N SER A 297 25.81 -4.14 22.66
CA SER A 297 26.65 -4.30 23.85
C SER A 297 25.81 -4.82 25.03
N ALA A 298 26.44 -5.51 25.99
CA ALA A 298 25.69 -6.08 27.12
C ALA A 298 24.95 -5.04 27.97
N LEU A 299 25.44 -3.79 28.01
CA LEU A 299 24.83 -2.68 28.75
C LEU A 299 23.61 -2.09 28.00
N GLU A 300 23.62 -2.15 26.67
CA GLU A 300 22.58 -1.62 25.79
C GLU A 300 21.53 -2.68 25.42
N ASP A 301 21.85 -3.98 25.54
CA ASP A 301 20.92 -5.06 25.22
C ASP A 301 19.78 -5.12 26.24
N ASP A 302 18.63 -4.56 25.89
CA ASP A 302 17.41 -4.55 26.70
C ASP A 302 16.77 -5.92 26.93
N ASN A 303 17.03 -6.86 26.03
CA ASN A 303 16.42 -8.17 26.00
C ASN A 303 17.41 -9.22 25.44
N PRO A 304 18.44 -9.57 26.23
CA PRO A 304 19.32 -10.67 25.89
C PRO A 304 18.49 -11.92 25.61
N TYR A 305 18.91 -12.70 24.61
CA TYR A 305 18.26 -13.96 24.23
C TYR A 305 16.82 -13.83 23.66
N ILE A 306 16.37 -12.65 23.23
CA ILE A 306 15.05 -12.47 22.58
C ILE A 306 14.77 -13.47 21.43
N GLN A 307 15.80 -13.81 20.65
CA GLN A 307 15.74 -14.79 19.55
C GLN A 307 15.40 -16.22 20.01
N ASP A 308 15.60 -16.56 21.28
CA ASP A 308 15.27 -17.88 21.81
C ASP A 308 13.77 -18.01 22.11
N TYR A 309 13.03 -16.89 22.10
CA TYR A 309 11.58 -16.87 22.27
C TYR A 309 10.86 -16.56 20.96
N ILE A 310 11.25 -15.47 20.28
CA ILE A 310 10.60 -15.03 19.04
C ILE A 310 11.09 -15.86 17.84
N GLY A 311 12.32 -16.37 17.90
CA GLY A 311 12.92 -17.14 16.81
C GLY A 311 13.71 -16.31 15.81
N ARG A 312 14.03 -16.96 14.68
CA ARG A 312 14.91 -16.47 13.61
C ARG A 312 14.25 -16.47 12.23
N GLY A 313 12.97 -16.83 12.16
CA GLY A 313 12.21 -16.81 10.93
C GLY A 313 10.70 -16.80 11.15
N GLU A 314 9.98 -16.47 10.08
CA GLU A 314 8.54 -16.44 9.99
C GLU A 314 8.09 -16.97 8.63
N ILE A 315 7.02 -17.74 8.62
CA ILE A 315 6.32 -18.15 7.40
C ILE A 315 4.85 -17.77 7.56
N LYS A 316 4.29 -17.12 6.54
CA LYS A 316 2.88 -16.75 6.43
C LYS A 316 2.27 -17.42 5.21
N LEU A 317 1.22 -18.21 5.44
CA LEU A 317 0.34 -18.74 4.40
C LEU A 317 -0.95 -17.90 4.36
N GLY A 318 -1.25 -17.31 3.21
CA GLY A 318 -2.48 -16.58 2.95
C GLY A 318 -3.37 -17.35 1.96
N TRP A 319 -4.68 -17.28 2.19
CA TRP A 319 -5.71 -17.93 1.39
C TRP A 319 -6.87 -16.97 1.12
N ASN A 320 -7.04 -16.60 -0.13
CA ASN A 320 -8.25 -15.96 -0.63
C ASN A 320 -9.31 -17.05 -0.83
N VAL A 321 -10.14 -17.27 0.20
CA VAL A 321 -11.23 -18.27 0.18
C VAL A 321 -12.24 -17.90 -0.90
N ASN A 322 -12.60 -16.62 -0.96
CA ASN A 322 -13.42 -16.00 -1.99
C ASN A 322 -13.13 -14.48 -2.01
N GLN A 323 -13.92 -13.72 -2.78
CA GLN A 323 -13.67 -12.29 -2.94
C GLN A 323 -13.89 -11.46 -1.67
N GLN A 324 -14.60 -11.99 -0.68
CA GLN A 324 -14.93 -11.32 0.56
C GLN A 324 -14.13 -11.84 1.76
N ASN A 325 -13.54 -13.04 1.67
CA ASN A 325 -12.94 -13.72 2.81
C ASN A 325 -11.48 -14.09 2.54
N TYR A 326 -10.60 -13.58 3.39
CA TYR A 326 -9.19 -13.93 3.43
C TYR A 326 -8.87 -14.59 4.76
N LEU A 327 -8.18 -15.73 4.72
CA LEU A 327 -7.63 -16.41 5.88
C LEU A 327 -6.11 -16.39 5.80
N SER A 328 -5.42 -16.22 6.91
CA SER A 328 -3.98 -16.46 6.97
C SER A 328 -3.53 -17.12 8.24
N VAL A 329 -2.44 -17.86 8.12
CA VAL A 329 -1.74 -18.50 9.23
C VAL A 329 -0.28 -18.06 9.18
N THR A 330 0.22 -17.52 10.29
CA THR A 330 1.62 -17.13 10.45
C THR A 330 2.25 -17.98 11.55
N ALA A 331 3.39 -18.60 11.26
CA ALA A 331 4.20 -19.31 12.23
C ALA A 331 5.55 -18.60 12.36
N ARG A 332 5.99 -18.38 13.60
CA ARG A 332 7.24 -17.70 13.93
C ARG A 332 8.05 -18.55 14.90
N GLY A 333 9.34 -18.73 14.66
CA GLY A 333 10.20 -19.55 15.52
C GLY A 333 11.61 -19.78 14.96
N SER A 334 12.33 -20.72 15.57
CA SER A 334 13.58 -21.27 15.05
C SER A 334 13.41 -22.76 14.81
N LEU A 335 13.95 -23.28 13.69
CA LEU A 335 13.94 -24.72 13.42
C LEU A 335 14.63 -25.47 14.56
N GLY A 336 13.99 -26.54 15.05
CA GLY A 336 14.52 -27.39 16.12
C GLY A 336 14.50 -26.77 17.53
N GLN A 337 13.87 -25.60 17.72
CA GLN A 337 13.72 -24.98 19.05
C GLN A 337 12.23 -24.94 19.46
N GLY A 338 11.93 -25.25 20.73
CA GLY A 338 10.56 -25.44 21.23
C GLY A 338 9.76 -24.16 21.52
N LYS A 339 10.30 -22.96 21.23
CA LYS A 339 9.63 -21.68 21.46
C LYS A 339 9.34 -20.96 20.14
N GLY A 340 8.24 -20.23 20.11
CA GLY A 340 7.76 -19.50 18.96
C GLY A 340 6.33 -19.02 19.16
N SER A 341 5.67 -18.64 18.07
CA SER A 341 4.26 -18.28 18.08
C SER A 341 3.54 -18.64 16.79
N GLY A 342 2.23 -18.82 16.91
CA GLY A 342 1.29 -18.97 15.81
C GLY A 342 0.27 -17.84 15.82
N ARG A 343 -0.16 -17.41 14.64
CA ARG A 343 -1.27 -16.46 14.47
C ARG A 343 -2.19 -16.94 13.36
N VAL A 344 -3.48 -16.95 13.64
CA VAL A 344 -4.54 -17.15 12.63
C VAL A 344 -5.31 -15.85 12.48
N GLU A 345 -5.54 -15.41 11.25
CA GLU A 345 -6.27 -14.18 10.95
C GLU A 345 -7.34 -14.45 9.92
N TRP A 346 -8.56 -13.99 10.18
CA TRP A 346 -9.65 -13.96 9.22
C TRP A 346 -10.06 -12.51 8.97
N LEU A 347 -10.08 -12.12 7.70
CA LEU A 347 -10.57 -10.83 7.24
C LEU A 347 -11.79 -11.02 6.35
N ARG A 348 -12.87 -10.32 6.67
CA ARG A 348 -14.10 -10.30 5.86
C ARG A 348 -14.43 -8.89 5.40
N THR A 349 -14.50 -8.66 4.10
CA THR A 349 -14.94 -7.37 3.54
C THR A 349 -16.35 -7.02 4.00
N LEU A 350 -16.54 -5.79 4.47
CA LEU A 350 -17.81 -5.26 4.96
C LEU A 350 -18.31 -4.14 4.07
N GLY A 351 -19.57 -4.22 3.67
CA GLY A 351 -20.25 -3.22 2.84
C GLY A 351 -19.82 -3.22 1.38
N GLU A 352 -20.51 -2.41 0.61
CA GLU A 352 -20.17 -2.05 -0.76
C GLU A 352 -19.59 -0.63 -0.75
N GLY A 353 -18.63 -0.35 -1.63
CA GLY A 353 -18.03 0.97 -1.75
C GLY A 353 -19.05 2.00 -2.21
N TRP A 354 -18.88 3.26 -1.81
CA TRP A 354 -19.86 4.33 -2.04
C TRP A 354 -20.24 4.59 -3.52
N ASN A 355 -19.43 4.09 -4.46
CA ASN A 355 -19.66 4.12 -5.92
C ASN A 355 -19.86 2.71 -6.53
N GLY A 356 -20.36 1.73 -5.77
CA GLY A 356 -20.53 0.34 -6.24
C GLY A 356 -19.22 -0.46 -6.36
N GLY A 357 -18.13 0.02 -5.75
CA GLY A 357 -16.83 -0.65 -5.70
C GLY A 357 -16.68 -1.63 -4.52
N LYS A 358 -15.54 -2.31 -4.39
CA LYS A 358 -15.24 -3.10 -3.17
C LYS A 358 -14.91 -2.14 -2.01
N SER A 359 -15.53 -2.36 -0.85
CA SER A 359 -15.19 -1.64 0.38
C SER A 359 -13.79 -2.04 0.87
N ASN A 360 -13.01 -1.07 1.35
CA ASN A 360 -11.72 -1.31 2.00
C ASN A 360 -11.87 -1.66 3.49
N LEU A 361 -13.08 -1.55 4.05
CA LEU A 361 -13.38 -1.92 5.42
C LEU A 361 -13.55 -3.43 5.53
N ARG A 362 -12.85 -4.03 6.49
CA ARG A 362 -12.94 -5.46 6.78
C ARG A 362 -13.19 -5.70 8.27
N LEU A 363 -14.04 -6.68 8.60
CA LEU A 363 -14.01 -7.33 9.90
C LEU A 363 -12.67 -8.07 10.00
N HIS A 364 -11.96 -7.90 11.10
CA HIS A 364 -10.67 -8.56 11.36
C HIS A 364 -10.75 -9.32 12.67
N VAL A 365 -10.63 -10.64 12.57
CA VAL A 365 -10.54 -11.55 13.71
C VAL A 365 -9.15 -12.15 13.70
N GLN A 366 -8.43 -12.05 14.82
CA GLN A 366 -7.09 -12.58 14.98
C GLN A 366 -7.03 -13.43 16.26
N LEU A 367 -6.47 -14.63 16.15
CA LEU A 367 -6.07 -15.45 17.29
C LEU A 367 -4.55 -15.61 17.27
N PHE A 368 -3.88 -15.12 18.32
CA PHE A 368 -2.45 -15.31 18.53
C PHE A 368 -2.22 -16.30 19.67
N SER A 369 -1.21 -17.16 19.58
CA SER A 369 -0.73 -17.94 20.72
C SER A 369 0.78 -18.15 20.65
N GLY A 370 1.48 -17.90 21.76
CA GLY A 370 2.92 -18.10 21.86
C GLY A 370 3.66 -16.91 22.48
N TYR A 371 4.91 -16.74 22.09
CA TYR A 371 5.80 -15.67 22.57
C TYR A 371 5.88 -14.49 21.61
N GLY A 372 6.09 -13.29 22.16
CA GLY A 372 6.31 -12.08 21.35
C GLY A 372 5.06 -11.54 20.65
N ASP A 373 3.92 -11.56 21.35
CA ASP A 373 2.73 -10.81 20.94
C ASP A 373 3.03 -9.30 20.87
N SER A 374 3.80 -8.82 21.85
CA SER A 374 4.45 -7.50 21.87
C SER A 374 5.89 -7.64 22.35
N LEU A 375 6.72 -6.61 22.18
CA LEU A 375 8.11 -6.64 22.65
C LEU A 375 8.22 -6.76 24.17
N ILE A 376 7.34 -6.10 24.93
CA ILE A 376 7.34 -6.22 26.40
C ILE A 376 7.03 -7.65 26.86
N ASP A 377 6.29 -8.40 26.03
CA ASP A 377 5.89 -9.78 26.26
C ASP A 377 6.73 -10.79 25.45
N TYR A 378 7.95 -10.42 25.00
CA TYR A 378 8.78 -11.31 24.18
C TYR A 378 9.07 -12.66 24.84
N ASN A 379 9.21 -12.67 26.17
CA ASN A 379 9.52 -13.84 26.99
C ASN A 379 8.32 -14.40 27.76
N LYS A 380 7.10 -13.95 27.44
CA LYS A 380 5.84 -14.37 28.07
C LYS A 380 4.96 -15.09 27.04
N LYS A 381 4.46 -16.28 27.39
CA LYS A 381 3.60 -17.08 26.49
C LYS A 381 2.13 -16.77 26.78
N ARG A 382 1.43 -16.17 25.82
CA ARG A 382 0.02 -15.82 25.96
C ARG A 382 -0.80 -16.21 24.73
N THR A 383 -2.10 -16.35 24.92
CA THR A 383 -3.10 -16.56 23.88
C THR A 383 -4.07 -15.39 23.86
N VAL A 384 -4.23 -14.76 22.71
CA VAL A 384 -5.00 -13.51 22.57
C VAL A 384 -5.93 -13.59 21.39
N LEU A 385 -7.22 -13.39 21.67
CA LEU A 385 -8.24 -13.19 20.65
C LEU A 385 -8.45 -11.69 20.46
N SER A 386 -8.36 -11.21 19.22
CA SER A 386 -8.69 -9.84 18.85
C SER A 386 -9.82 -9.82 17.83
N VAL A 387 -10.82 -8.98 18.05
CA VAL A 387 -11.94 -8.77 17.11
C VAL A 387 -12.11 -7.29 16.89
N GLY A 388 -12.15 -6.87 15.63
CA GLY A 388 -12.24 -5.46 15.29
C GLY A 388 -12.44 -5.18 13.81
N LEU A 389 -12.10 -3.96 13.43
CA LEU A 389 -12.18 -3.50 12.05
C LEU A 389 -10.77 -3.21 11.54
N SER A 390 -10.53 -3.53 10.28
CA SER A 390 -9.29 -3.21 9.57
C SER A 390 -9.59 -2.49 8.28
N LEU A 391 -8.69 -1.57 7.93
CA LEU A 391 -8.52 -1.08 6.57
C LEU A 391 -7.35 -1.85 5.94
N LEU A 392 -7.53 -2.26 4.70
CA LEU A 392 -6.50 -2.93 3.90
C LEU A 392 -6.59 -2.39 2.47
N ASP A 393 -5.48 -1.90 1.95
CA ASP A 393 -5.38 -1.28 0.62
C ASP A 393 -4.74 -2.25 -0.37
N PHE A 394 -5.40 -3.38 -0.69
CA PHE A 394 -5.04 -4.24 -1.84
C PHE A 394 -6.07 -5.33 -2.20
#